data_AF-A0A7C1RIW3-F1
#
_entry.id   AF-A0A7C1RIW3-F1
#
_cell.length_a   1.000
_cell.length_b   1.000
_cell.length_c   1.000
_cell.angle_alpha   90.00
_cell.angle_beta   90.00
_cell.angle_gamma   90.00
#
_symmetry.space_group_name_H-M   'P 1'
#
loop_
_entity.id
_entity.type
_entity.pdbx_description
1 polymer ?
#
loop_
_entity_poly.entity_id
_entity_poly.type
_entity_poly.pdbx_seq_one_letter_code
_entity_poly.pdbx_strand_id
1 'polypeptide(L)'
;MPGKKGRIILKIKYIFIIAAVIVLVVAVFKVRHAAFVPGDYIDLDERAVISPDYSDTVIPPNIAPLNFYIKDKAERYFVRMSARLGGDITIYSRSAAIKIPVKKWRRLLAKNKGGNLRWEIFVRKQNRWRRYKPVINKIANEEIDGFLVYRELFPQFYRKINMKIYQRNLENYARKVILDSKTVSGGCFNCHTFLRKKTNKFIIQVRHKGKNYMALYDEGKISLIMPALYKPGSAYLSWHPGGDLIAISVNMAYRIFNRFFGGVPEEMLEYGDISGDIAVYNIKTNIVTTTRDISRPDRVETQPEWSPDGKYLYFISAPRVSIEEYEKIKYDLMRIGYDEKKNAWGKPELLISAKEAGLGVTFPKVSPDGKYLLFCMTDRSSFSILRGKTDLYLMDISSGVYRKLEINSERTDSYHSWSSNSRWFAFVTKRDDGVFAKTYFSYLDDEGNASKPFILPQKDPYFYDTFTGSYNVPELISEPVRVNSFVFGKEISEVDKIINTRLDSNLSDTDVSPEGNFKNAVNSDYRY
;
A
#
# COMPACT_ATOMS: atom_id res chain seq x y z
N MET A 1 -71.01 -18.50 -29.94
CA MET A 1 -69.68 -18.86 -29.38
C MET A 1 -68.85 -19.51 -30.47
N PRO A 2 -67.61 -19.07 -30.76
CA PRO A 2 -66.81 -19.69 -31.82
C PRO A 2 -66.46 -21.14 -31.44
N GLY A 3 -66.79 -22.08 -32.34
CA GLY A 3 -66.56 -23.52 -32.14
C GLY A 3 -65.08 -23.86 -31.95
N LYS A 4 -64.79 -25.06 -31.40
CA LYS A 4 -63.44 -25.54 -31.02
C LYS A 4 -62.35 -25.23 -32.06
N LYS A 5 -62.63 -25.35 -33.36
CA LYS A 5 -61.69 -25.02 -34.46
C LYS A 5 -61.34 -23.52 -34.55
N GLY A 6 -62.31 -22.62 -34.33
CA GLY A 6 -62.09 -21.17 -34.34
C GLY A 6 -61.21 -20.68 -33.18
N ARG A 7 -61.34 -21.31 -32.00
CA ARG A 7 -60.47 -21.01 -30.84
C ARG A 7 -59.02 -21.45 -31.05
N ILE A 8 -58.78 -22.52 -31.80
CA ILE A 8 -57.43 -23.02 -32.13
C ILE A 8 -56.75 -22.06 -33.12
N ILE A 9 -57.45 -21.64 -34.17
CA ILE A 9 -56.92 -20.69 -35.17
C ILE A 9 -56.60 -19.34 -34.51
N LEU A 10 -57.45 -18.88 -33.58
CA LEU A 10 -57.19 -17.64 -32.83
C LEU A 10 -55.93 -17.76 -31.96
N LYS A 11 -55.76 -18.88 -31.24
CA LYS A 11 -54.55 -19.14 -30.43
C LYS A 11 -53.28 -19.18 -31.27
N ILE A 12 -53.32 -19.80 -32.45
CA ILE A 12 -52.17 -19.84 -33.37
C ILE A 12 -51.83 -18.42 -33.84
N LYS A 13 -52.81 -17.59 -34.21
CA LYS A 13 -52.58 -16.19 -34.58
C LYS A 13 -51.94 -15.37 -33.43
N TYR A 14 -52.41 -15.54 -32.19
CA TYR A 14 -51.82 -14.87 -31.03
C TYR A 14 -50.36 -15.29 -30.77
N ILE A 15 -50.02 -16.57 -30.95
CA ILE A 15 -48.65 -17.06 -30.82
C ILE A 15 -47.74 -16.44 -31.88
N PHE A 16 -48.18 -16.34 -33.13
CA PHE A 16 -47.41 -15.69 -34.19
C PHE A 16 -47.21 -14.20 -33.94
N ILE A 17 -48.22 -13.49 -33.42
CA ILE A 17 -48.09 -12.07 -33.06
C ILE A 17 -47.10 -11.88 -31.91
N ILE A 18 -47.17 -12.72 -30.86
CA ILE A 18 -46.22 -12.66 -29.73
C ILE A 18 -44.80 -12.97 -30.21
N ALA A 19 -44.61 -13.99 -31.06
CA ALA A 19 -43.31 -14.32 -31.64
C ALA A 19 -42.75 -13.17 -32.49
N ALA A 20 -43.59 -12.53 -33.32
CA ALA A 20 -43.21 -11.37 -34.12
C ALA A 20 -42.82 -10.17 -33.25
N VAL A 21 -43.57 -9.90 -32.16
CA VAL A 21 -43.22 -8.85 -31.19
C VAL A 21 -41.90 -9.17 -30.47
N ILE A 22 -41.66 -10.43 -30.08
CA ILE A 22 -40.39 -10.84 -29.47
C ILE A 22 -39.24 -10.67 -30.46
N VAL A 23 -39.40 -11.07 -31.72
CA VAL A 23 -38.39 -10.89 -32.77
C VAL A 23 -38.14 -9.40 -33.01
N LEU A 24 -39.19 -8.57 -33.05
CA LEU A 24 -39.06 -7.12 -33.21
C LEU A 24 -38.35 -6.48 -32.01
N VAL A 25 -38.70 -6.87 -30.78
CA VAL A 25 -38.05 -6.42 -29.56
C VAL A 25 -36.58 -6.84 -29.55
N VAL A 26 -36.27 -8.11 -29.86
CA VAL A 26 -34.90 -8.62 -29.98
C VAL A 26 -34.13 -7.92 -31.11
N ALA A 27 -34.76 -7.61 -32.23
CA ALA A 27 -34.18 -6.85 -33.33
C ALA A 27 -33.90 -5.40 -32.93
N VAL A 28 -34.82 -4.72 -32.24
CA VAL A 28 -34.62 -3.36 -31.68
C VAL A 28 -33.51 -3.36 -30.62
N PHE A 29 -33.41 -4.41 -29.80
CA PHE A 29 -32.31 -4.60 -28.85
C PHE A 29 -30.97 -4.92 -29.55
N LYS A 30 -30.96 -5.67 -30.65
CA LYS A 30 -29.76 -5.94 -31.48
C LYS A 30 -29.31 -4.71 -32.28
N VAL A 31 -30.24 -3.92 -32.84
CA VAL A 31 -29.93 -2.68 -33.57
C VAL A 31 -29.42 -1.59 -32.62
N ARG A 32 -29.87 -1.56 -31.36
CA ARG A 32 -29.26 -0.74 -30.29
C ARG A 32 -27.85 -1.21 -29.85
N HIS A 33 -27.37 -2.35 -30.34
CA HIS A 33 -26.04 -2.89 -30.06
C HIS A 33 -25.06 -2.79 -31.23
N ALA A 34 -25.43 -2.17 -32.35
CA ALA A 34 -24.42 -1.55 -33.20
C ALA A 34 -23.66 -0.53 -32.33
N ALA A 35 -22.33 -0.61 -32.29
CA ALA A 35 -21.51 0.25 -31.45
C ALA A 35 -21.75 1.71 -31.84
N PHE A 36 -22.64 2.41 -31.11
CA PHE A 36 -22.88 3.84 -31.30
C PHE A 36 -21.57 4.55 -31.02
N VAL A 37 -20.91 5.03 -32.07
CA VAL A 37 -19.81 5.98 -31.99
C VAL A 37 -20.39 7.29 -32.54
N PRO A 38 -20.28 8.42 -31.82
CA PRO A 38 -20.69 9.70 -32.37
C PRO A 38 -20.04 9.95 -33.74
N GLY A 39 -20.85 10.08 -34.79
CA GLY A 39 -20.36 10.28 -36.16
C GLY A 39 -20.18 11.75 -36.54
N ASP A 40 -21.00 12.64 -35.98
CA ASP A 40 -20.88 14.10 -36.12
C ASP A 40 -20.47 14.69 -34.76
N TYR A 41 -19.26 15.24 -34.70
CA TYR A 41 -18.67 15.86 -33.52
C TYR A 41 -17.67 16.97 -33.89
N ILE A 42 -17.41 17.86 -32.94
CA ILE A 42 -16.33 18.85 -33.02
C ILE A 42 -15.12 18.32 -32.26
N ASP A 43 -13.93 18.40 -32.83
CA ASP A 43 -12.69 18.14 -32.11
C ASP A 43 -12.30 19.33 -31.23
N LEU A 44 -11.88 19.03 -30.00
CA LEU A 44 -11.34 19.99 -29.05
C LEU A 44 -9.83 19.81 -28.95
N ASP A 45 -9.11 20.93 -28.86
CA ASP A 45 -7.65 20.93 -28.72
C ASP A 45 -7.17 20.64 -27.30
N GLU A 46 -8.08 20.56 -26.34
CA GLU A 46 -7.82 20.25 -24.94
C GLU A 46 -8.07 18.77 -24.62
N ARG A 47 -7.49 18.29 -23.52
CA ARG A 47 -7.78 16.95 -22.96
C ARG A 47 -8.94 17.05 -21.98
N ALA A 48 -9.72 15.97 -21.89
CA ALA A 48 -10.77 15.88 -20.88
C ALA A 48 -10.15 15.85 -19.48
N VAL A 49 -10.65 16.68 -18.57
CA VAL A 49 -10.30 16.59 -17.15
C VAL A 49 -11.12 15.46 -16.53
N ILE A 50 -10.45 14.38 -16.13
CA ILE A 50 -11.05 13.21 -15.47
C ILE A 50 -10.58 13.09 -14.02
N SER A 51 -11.38 12.42 -13.19
CA SER A 51 -11.05 12.17 -11.79
C SER A 51 -11.43 10.73 -11.38
N PRO A 52 -10.51 9.96 -10.79
CA PRO A 52 -9.07 10.24 -10.69
C PRO A 52 -8.40 10.42 -12.06
N ASP A 53 -7.24 11.08 -12.09
CA ASP A 53 -6.47 11.24 -13.33
C ASP A 53 -5.67 9.97 -13.63
N TYR A 54 -6.07 9.27 -14.68
CA TYR A 54 -5.41 8.09 -15.21
C TYR A 54 -4.75 8.34 -16.58
N SER A 55 -4.44 9.61 -16.88
CA SER A 55 -3.81 9.98 -18.15
C SER A 55 -2.30 9.80 -18.12
N ASP A 56 -1.73 9.33 -19.21
CA ASP A 56 -0.27 9.14 -19.41
C ASP A 56 0.40 8.28 -18.32
N THR A 57 -0.31 7.26 -17.82
CA THR A 57 0.23 6.30 -16.85
C THR A 57 0.56 4.95 -17.52
N VAL A 58 1.25 4.09 -16.77
CA VAL A 58 1.46 2.69 -17.11
C VAL A 58 0.45 1.86 -16.34
N ILE A 59 -0.23 0.92 -17.00
CA ILE A 59 -1.33 0.14 -16.46
C ILE A 59 -0.89 -1.33 -16.31
N PRO A 60 -0.95 -1.94 -15.10
CA PRO A 60 -0.71 -3.36 -14.95
C PRO A 60 -1.80 -4.17 -15.67
N PRO A 61 -1.47 -5.22 -16.43
CA PRO A 61 -2.46 -5.92 -17.25
C PRO A 61 -3.53 -6.68 -16.45
N ASN A 62 -3.29 -6.95 -15.16
CA ASN A 62 -4.23 -7.60 -14.26
C ASN A 62 -5.04 -6.62 -13.38
N ILE A 63 -4.77 -5.30 -13.45
CA ILE A 63 -5.42 -4.32 -12.58
C ILE A 63 -6.93 -4.24 -12.83
N ALA A 64 -7.67 -3.99 -11.76
CA ALA A 64 -9.06 -3.60 -11.76
C ALA A 64 -9.32 -2.43 -12.71
N PRO A 65 -10.52 -2.32 -13.30
CA PRO A 65 -10.82 -1.20 -14.15
C PRO A 65 -10.64 0.16 -13.47
N LEU A 66 -9.97 1.07 -14.17
CA LEU A 66 -9.69 2.43 -13.74
C LEU A 66 -10.94 3.30 -13.93
N ASN A 67 -11.98 3.09 -13.13
CA ASN A 67 -13.20 3.88 -13.25
C ASN A 67 -12.94 5.34 -12.86
N PHE A 68 -13.53 6.27 -13.59
CA PHE A 68 -13.36 7.71 -13.41
C PHE A 68 -14.67 8.44 -13.71
N TYR A 69 -14.74 9.72 -13.35
CA TYR A 69 -15.76 10.62 -13.84
C TYR A 69 -15.15 11.77 -14.63
N ILE A 70 -15.89 12.28 -15.61
CA ILE A 70 -15.49 13.42 -16.44
C ILE A 70 -15.96 14.70 -15.74
N LYS A 71 -15.05 15.63 -15.41
CA LYS A 71 -15.42 16.86 -14.70
C LYS A 71 -16.26 17.82 -15.55
N ASP A 72 -16.12 17.74 -16.87
CA ASP A 72 -16.89 18.58 -17.77
C ASP A 72 -18.38 18.19 -17.78
N LYS A 73 -19.24 19.08 -17.27
CA LYS A 73 -20.69 18.84 -17.21
C LYS A 73 -21.31 18.86 -18.59
N ALA A 74 -21.95 17.76 -18.96
CA ALA A 74 -22.58 17.54 -20.25
C ALA A 74 -23.89 16.76 -20.14
N GLU A 75 -24.70 16.81 -21.20
CA GLU A 75 -25.98 16.09 -21.29
C GLU A 75 -25.77 14.57 -21.40
N ARG A 76 -24.73 14.17 -22.13
CA ARG A 76 -24.34 12.78 -22.41
C ARG A 76 -22.84 12.67 -22.51
N TYR A 77 -22.35 11.46 -22.25
CA TYR A 77 -20.94 11.12 -22.28
C TYR A 77 -20.77 9.86 -23.13
N PHE A 78 -19.69 9.82 -23.89
CA PHE A 78 -19.30 8.62 -24.61
C PHE A 78 -17.79 8.42 -24.47
N VAL A 79 -17.37 7.23 -24.09
CA VAL A 79 -15.96 6.85 -23.96
C VAL A 79 -15.70 5.61 -24.78
N ARG A 80 -14.65 5.65 -25.59
CA ARG A 80 -14.13 4.49 -26.32
C ARG A 80 -12.71 4.18 -25.85
N MET A 81 -12.49 2.95 -25.41
CA MET A 81 -11.16 2.44 -25.08
C MET A 81 -10.78 1.38 -26.10
N SER A 82 -9.68 1.60 -26.80
CA SER A 82 -9.21 0.75 -27.89
C SER A 82 -7.74 0.38 -27.72
N ALA A 83 -7.41 -0.82 -28.18
CA ALA A 83 -6.05 -1.35 -28.28
C ALA A 83 -5.97 -2.24 -29.53
N ARG A 84 -4.78 -2.71 -29.89
CA ARG A 84 -4.56 -3.48 -31.13
C ARG A 84 -5.43 -4.75 -31.22
N LEU A 85 -5.63 -5.45 -30.10
CA LEU A 85 -6.34 -6.73 -30.02
C LEU A 85 -7.51 -6.66 -29.01
N GLY A 86 -8.46 -7.59 -29.10
CA GLY A 86 -9.46 -7.79 -28.03
C GLY A 86 -10.76 -6.98 -28.14
N GLY A 87 -10.85 -6.08 -29.13
CA GLY A 87 -12.02 -5.27 -29.46
C GLY A 87 -12.29 -4.14 -28.46
N ASP A 88 -12.89 -3.06 -28.96
CA ASP A 88 -13.08 -1.85 -28.19
C ASP A 88 -14.08 -2.00 -27.03
N ILE A 89 -13.85 -1.23 -25.97
CA ILE A 89 -14.82 -0.99 -24.90
C ILE A 89 -15.46 0.36 -25.17
N THR A 90 -16.75 0.35 -25.50
CA THR A 90 -17.54 1.58 -25.66
C THR A 90 -18.53 1.73 -24.50
N ILE A 91 -18.64 2.94 -23.97
CA ILE A 91 -19.50 3.29 -22.85
C ILE A 91 -20.26 4.55 -23.22
N TYR A 92 -21.58 4.44 -23.32
CA TYR A 92 -22.49 5.59 -23.43
C TYR A 92 -23.17 5.81 -22.08
N SER A 93 -23.17 7.04 -21.58
CA SER A 93 -23.71 7.37 -20.26
C SER A 93 -24.47 8.69 -20.26
N ARG A 94 -25.50 8.77 -19.40
CA ARG A 94 -26.15 10.04 -19.03
C ARG A 94 -25.49 10.73 -17.84
N SER A 95 -24.59 10.02 -17.15
CA SER A 95 -23.83 10.51 -16.01
C SER A 95 -22.35 10.63 -16.39
N ALA A 96 -21.66 11.60 -15.78
CA ALA A 96 -20.22 11.76 -15.91
C ALA A 96 -19.43 10.54 -15.42
N ALA A 97 -20.03 9.70 -14.56
CA ALA A 97 -19.42 8.48 -14.05
C ALA A 97 -19.26 7.42 -15.14
N ILE A 98 -18.01 7.04 -15.41
CA ILE A 98 -17.62 6.03 -16.38
C ILE A 98 -17.21 4.76 -15.62
N LYS A 99 -18.08 3.74 -15.68
CA LYS A 99 -17.85 2.43 -15.06
C LYS A 99 -17.49 1.41 -16.13
N ILE A 100 -16.26 0.95 -16.11
CA ILE A 100 -15.68 0.08 -17.13
C ILE A 100 -16.03 -1.39 -16.80
N PRO A 101 -16.58 -2.18 -17.74
CA PRO A 101 -16.92 -3.57 -17.49
C PRO A 101 -15.70 -4.46 -17.22
N VAL A 102 -15.59 -5.00 -16.01
CA VAL A 102 -14.45 -5.80 -15.52
C VAL A 102 -14.00 -6.90 -16.50
N LYS A 103 -14.94 -7.71 -17.02
CA LYS A 103 -14.61 -8.81 -17.95
C LYS A 103 -14.01 -8.32 -19.27
N LYS A 104 -14.54 -7.23 -19.83
CA LYS A 104 -14.04 -6.65 -21.08
C LYS A 104 -12.67 -5.99 -20.86
N TRP A 105 -12.53 -5.25 -19.77
CA TRP A 105 -11.29 -4.61 -19.34
C TRP A 105 -10.13 -5.61 -19.21
N ARG A 106 -10.32 -6.65 -18.38
CA ARG A 106 -9.31 -7.70 -18.19
C ARG A 106 -8.90 -8.35 -19.51
N ARG A 107 -9.86 -8.66 -20.38
CA ARG A 107 -9.59 -9.26 -21.69
C ARG A 107 -8.81 -8.32 -22.61
N LEU A 108 -9.15 -7.03 -22.61
CA LEU A 108 -8.48 -6.01 -23.42
C LEU A 108 -7.02 -5.86 -22.99
N LEU A 109 -6.77 -5.71 -21.68
CA LEU A 109 -5.42 -5.57 -21.16
C LEU A 109 -4.56 -6.82 -21.38
N ALA A 110 -5.09 -8.01 -21.03
CA ALA A 110 -4.34 -9.26 -21.16
C ALA A 110 -3.89 -9.56 -22.60
N LYS A 111 -4.68 -9.16 -23.60
CA LYS A 111 -4.34 -9.33 -25.02
C LYS A 111 -3.36 -8.30 -25.58
N ASN A 112 -3.05 -7.24 -24.82
CA ASN A 112 -2.25 -6.11 -25.30
C ASN A 112 -1.14 -5.72 -24.32
N LYS A 113 -0.59 -6.69 -23.56
CA LYS A 113 0.62 -6.49 -22.75
C LYS A 113 1.74 -5.86 -23.58
N GLY A 114 2.42 -4.85 -23.03
CA GLY A 114 3.46 -4.07 -23.71
C GLY A 114 2.96 -3.06 -24.75
N GLY A 115 1.67 -3.07 -25.08
CA GLY A 115 1.06 -2.18 -26.08
C GLY A 115 0.47 -0.90 -25.49
N ASN A 116 -0.17 -0.11 -26.35
CA ASN A 116 -0.85 1.13 -25.97
C ASN A 116 -2.35 0.90 -25.81
N LEU A 117 -2.94 1.58 -24.83
CA LEU A 117 -4.37 1.68 -24.60
C LEU A 117 -4.80 3.13 -24.87
N ARG A 118 -5.62 3.32 -25.91
CA ARG A 118 -6.13 4.63 -26.31
C ARG A 118 -7.51 4.86 -25.73
N TRP A 119 -7.73 6.00 -25.09
CA TRP A 119 -9.03 6.45 -24.61
C TRP A 119 -9.46 7.68 -25.41
N GLU A 120 -10.65 7.61 -26.01
CA GLU A 120 -11.31 8.74 -26.64
C GLU A 120 -12.54 9.11 -25.83
N ILE A 121 -12.62 10.37 -25.42
CA ILE A 121 -13.64 10.90 -24.54
C ILE A 121 -14.45 11.94 -25.30
N PHE A 122 -15.76 11.75 -25.28
CA PHE A 122 -16.72 12.63 -25.93
C PHE A 122 -17.76 13.10 -24.92
N VAL A 123 -18.16 14.34 -25.06
CA VAL A 123 -19.26 14.96 -24.31
C VAL A 123 -20.28 15.55 -25.27
N ARG A 124 -21.56 15.50 -24.91
CA ARG A 124 -22.62 16.16 -25.68
C ARG A 124 -23.13 17.39 -24.96
N LYS A 125 -23.03 18.54 -25.62
CA LYS A 125 -23.53 19.83 -25.13
C LYS A 125 -24.31 20.52 -26.24
N GLN A 126 -25.47 21.08 -25.90
CA GLN A 126 -26.32 21.77 -26.87
C GLN A 126 -26.63 20.87 -28.08
N ASN A 127 -27.00 19.61 -27.80
CA ASN A 127 -27.23 18.56 -28.80
C ASN A 127 -26.04 18.19 -29.72
N ARG A 128 -24.85 18.79 -29.57
CA ARG A 128 -23.68 18.49 -30.41
C ARG A 128 -22.61 17.73 -29.62
N TRP A 129 -22.02 16.71 -30.25
CA TRP A 129 -20.89 15.98 -29.66
C TRP A 129 -19.60 16.77 -29.81
N ARG A 130 -18.74 16.66 -28.81
CA ARG A 130 -17.40 17.22 -28.80
C ARG A 130 -16.43 16.13 -28.35
N ARG A 131 -15.34 15.92 -29.10
CA ARG A 131 -14.31 14.93 -28.81
C ARG A 131 -13.08 15.65 -28.25
N TYR A 132 -12.63 15.22 -27.07
CA TYR A 132 -11.39 15.69 -26.49
C TYR A 132 -10.17 15.04 -27.14
N LYS A 133 -8.98 15.65 -26.98
CA LYS A 133 -7.72 14.99 -27.34
C LYS A 133 -7.64 13.62 -26.66
N PRO A 134 -7.32 12.55 -27.42
CA PRO A 134 -7.19 11.20 -26.89
C PRO A 134 -6.11 11.10 -25.80
N VAL A 135 -6.36 10.24 -24.83
CA VAL A 135 -5.38 9.84 -23.81
C VAL A 135 -4.75 8.52 -24.25
N ILE A 136 -3.42 8.43 -24.19
CA ILE A 136 -2.68 7.21 -24.54
C ILE A 136 -1.94 6.73 -23.29
N ASN A 137 -2.32 5.55 -22.79
CA ASN A 137 -1.65 4.89 -21.69
C ASN A 137 -0.84 3.69 -22.21
N LYS A 138 0.23 3.32 -21.52
CA LYS A 138 0.98 2.08 -21.80
C LYS A 138 0.42 0.94 -20.95
N ILE A 139 0.30 -0.25 -21.51
CA ILE A 139 0.01 -1.47 -20.76
C ILE A 139 1.35 -2.16 -20.48
N ALA A 140 1.68 -2.40 -19.21
CA ALA A 140 2.93 -3.10 -18.86
C ALA A 140 2.94 -4.54 -19.35
N ASN A 141 4.13 -5.14 -19.45
CA ASN A 141 4.27 -6.58 -19.63
C ASN A 141 4.00 -7.32 -18.32
N GLU A 142 4.44 -6.72 -17.21
CA GLU A 142 4.43 -7.29 -15.88
C GLU A 142 3.14 -6.96 -15.14
N GLU A 143 2.57 -7.99 -14.52
CA GLU A 143 1.43 -7.85 -13.61
C GLU A 143 1.87 -7.20 -12.28
N ILE A 144 0.96 -6.51 -11.61
CA ILE A 144 1.17 -6.13 -10.22
C ILE A 144 0.75 -7.32 -9.35
N ASP A 145 1.40 -7.52 -8.20
CA ASP A 145 0.90 -8.45 -7.18
C ASP A 145 -0.60 -8.23 -6.93
N GLY A 146 -1.41 -9.28 -7.07
CA GLY A 146 -2.86 -9.16 -7.21
C GLY A 146 -3.60 -8.69 -5.96
N PHE A 147 -2.92 -8.54 -4.82
CA PHE A 147 -3.53 -8.14 -3.56
C PHE A 147 -2.69 -7.10 -2.82
N LEU A 148 -3.37 -6.26 -2.06
CA LEU A 148 -2.80 -5.23 -1.20
C LEU A 148 -3.34 -5.39 0.22
N VAL A 149 -2.46 -5.53 1.21
CA VAL A 149 -2.82 -5.47 2.63
C VAL A 149 -2.43 -4.10 3.19
N TYR A 150 -3.35 -3.41 3.82
CA TYR A 150 -3.10 -2.07 4.35
C TYR A 150 -3.96 -1.80 5.57
N ARG A 151 -3.52 -0.81 6.34
CA ARG A 151 -4.22 -0.30 7.50
C ARG A 151 -5.11 0.87 7.08
N GLU A 152 -6.40 0.79 7.39
CA GLU A 152 -7.29 1.95 7.32
C GLU A 152 -7.48 2.52 8.73
N LEU A 153 -7.26 3.82 8.84
CA LEU A 153 -7.41 4.61 10.06
C LEU A 153 -8.16 5.90 9.75
N PHE A 154 -8.90 6.39 10.72
CA PHE A 154 -9.49 7.73 10.69
C PHE A 154 -8.57 8.69 11.46
N PRO A 155 -8.62 10.00 11.19
CA PRO A 155 -7.78 10.98 11.87
C PRO A 155 -7.75 10.84 13.38
N GLN A 156 -6.58 11.09 13.97
CA GLN A 156 -6.28 10.83 15.37
C GLN A 156 -7.11 11.67 16.37
N PHE A 157 -7.83 12.71 15.92
CA PHE A 157 -8.76 13.46 16.76
C PHE A 157 -10.06 12.69 17.09
N TYR A 158 -10.29 11.52 16.49
CA TYR A 158 -11.40 10.66 16.88
C TYR A 158 -11.06 9.90 18.18
N ARG A 159 -11.79 10.16 19.26
CA ARG A 159 -11.68 9.54 20.61
C ARG A 159 -11.84 8.01 20.69
N LYS A 160 -11.98 7.29 19.57
CA LYS A 160 -12.10 5.82 19.56
C LYS A 160 -11.21 5.23 18.47
N ILE A 161 -10.35 4.28 18.85
CA ILE A 161 -9.55 3.47 17.92
C ILE A 161 -10.49 2.63 17.04
N ASN A 162 -10.81 3.14 15.84
CA ASN A 162 -11.56 2.42 14.81
C ASN A 162 -10.61 2.06 13.68
N MET A 163 -9.72 1.10 13.95
CA MET A 163 -8.65 0.73 13.05
C MET A 163 -8.84 -0.68 12.54
N LYS A 164 -8.58 -0.86 11.25
CA LYS A 164 -8.78 -2.14 10.58
C LYS A 164 -7.64 -2.41 9.63
N ILE A 165 -7.26 -3.67 9.55
CA ILE A 165 -6.38 -4.16 8.49
C ILE A 165 -7.25 -4.84 7.46
N TYR A 166 -7.09 -4.39 6.23
CA TYR A 166 -7.85 -4.87 5.10
C TYR A 166 -6.93 -5.47 4.06
N GLN A 167 -7.45 -6.49 3.38
CA GLN A 167 -6.93 -6.95 2.11
C GLN A 167 -7.84 -6.42 0.99
N ARG A 168 -7.24 -5.88 -0.06
CA ARG A 168 -7.89 -5.52 -1.31
C ARG A 168 -7.39 -6.41 -2.43
N ASN A 169 -8.29 -7.03 -3.18
CA ASN A 169 -7.98 -7.63 -4.47
C ASN A 169 -7.86 -6.50 -5.51
N LEU A 170 -6.68 -6.35 -6.08
CA LEU A 170 -6.34 -5.31 -7.05
C LEU A 170 -6.89 -5.58 -8.44
N GLU A 171 -7.41 -6.77 -8.73
CA GLU A 171 -7.88 -7.17 -10.05
C GLU A 171 -9.39 -6.97 -10.28
N ASN A 172 -10.15 -6.80 -9.19
CA ASN A 172 -11.58 -6.49 -9.25
C ASN A 172 -11.90 -5.26 -8.41
N TYR A 173 -12.41 -5.37 -7.18
CA TYR A 173 -12.47 -4.32 -6.14
C TYR A 173 -12.71 -4.96 -4.75
N ALA A 174 -12.62 -6.29 -4.64
CA ALA A 174 -13.07 -7.03 -3.47
C ALA A 174 -12.20 -6.66 -2.28
N ARG A 175 -12.86 -6.44 -1.14
CA ARG A 175 -12.23 -6.05 0.10
C ARG A 175 -12.60 -7.08 1.18
N LYS A 176 -11.60 -7.55 1.92
CA LYS A 176 -11.74 -8.48 3.05
C LYS A 176 -11.13 -7.83 4.28
N VAL A 177 -11.84 -7.82 5.40
CA VAL A 177 -11.26 -7.44 6.71
C VAL A 177 -10.35 -8.58 7.16
N ILE A 178 -9.12 -8.29 7.57
CA ILE A 178 -8.21 -9.27 8.19
C ILE A 178 -8.23 -9.12 9.71
N LEU A 179 -8.20 -7.89 10.20
CA LEU A 179 -8.34 -7.56 11.62
C LEU A 179 -9.21 -6.32 11.81
N ASP A 180 -10.01 -6.32 12.87
CA ASP A 180 -10.87 -5.21 13.27
C ASP A 180 -10.64 -4.90 14.75
N SER A 181 -10.32 -3.65 15.10
CA SER A 181 -10.07 -3.26 16.49
C SER A 181 -11.30 -3.55 17.37
N LYS A 182 -12.51 -3.52 16.80
CA LYS A 182 -13.75 -3.83 17.51
C LYS A 182 -13.83 -5.30 17.93
N THR A 183 -13.33 -6.23 17.11
CA THR A 183 -13.36 -7.67 17.43
C THR A 183 -12.28 -8.08 18.42
N VAL A 184 -11.27 -7.22 18.62
CA VAL A 184 -10.12 -7.43 19.54
C VAL A 184 -10.21 -6.43 20.71
N SER A 185 -11.44 -6.09 21.13
CA SER A 185 -11.73 -5.20 22.27
C SER A 185 -10.84 -3.94 22.37
N GLY A 186 -10.69 -3.23 21.25
CA GLY A 186 -9.89 -1.99 21.18
C GLY A 186 -8.40 -2.21 20.88
N GLY A 187 -7.99 -3.41 20.48
CA GLY A 187 -6.62 -3.71 20.07
C GLY A 187 -6.11 -2.79 18.94
N CYS A 188 -4.84 -2.41 19.02
CA CYS A 188 -4.15 -1.60 18.03
C CYS A 188 -3.13 -2.47 17.27
N PHE A 189 -3.27 -2.53 15.96
CA PHE A 189 -2.44 -3.23 15.00
C PHE A 189 -1.56 -2.25 14.21
N ASN A 190 -0.25 -2.50 14.16
CA ASN A 190 0.70 -1.65 13.42
C ASN A 190 1.35 -2.44 12.28
N CYS A 191 2.68 -2.41 12.18
CA CYS A 191 3.45 -3.00 11.11
C CYS A 191 3.08 -4.48 10.92
N HIS A 192 2.73 -4.82 9.68
CA HIS A 192 2.51 -6.18 9.21
C HIS A 192 3.46 -6.44 8.06
N THR A 193 4.07 -7.62 8.02
CA THR A 193 4.98 -7.99 6.92
C THR A 193 4.85 -9.46 6.57
N PHE A 194 5.02 -9.76 5.29
CA PHE A 194 4.76 -11.05 4.66
C PHE A 194 6.07 -11.60 4.07
N LEU A 195 6.45 -12.82 4.46
CA LEU A 195 7.65 -13.43 3.92
C LEU A 195 7.50 -13.61 2.41
N ARG A 196 8.41 -13.00 1.64
CA ARG A 196 8.45 -13.09 0.16
C ARG A 196 7.10 -12.83 -0.52
N LYS A 197 6.29 -11.91 0.02
CA LYS A 197 4.99 -11.51 -0.54
C LYS A 197 3.98 -12.68 -0.61
N LYS A 198 4.17 -13.71 0.23
CA LYS A 198 3.28 -14.88 0.41
C LYS A 198 2.55 -14.82 1.74
N THR A 199 1.47 -15.57 1.87
CA THR A 199 0.55 -15.48 3.03
C THR A 199 0.61 -16.67 3.97
N ASN A 200 1.46 -17.65 3.68
CA ASN A 200 1.72 -18.78 4.56
C ASN A 200 2.55 -18.39 5.79
N LYS A 201 3.40 -17.35 5.69
CA LYS A 201 4.13 -16.77 6.82
C LYS A 201 4.03 -15.26 6.86
N PHE A 202 3.50 -14.73 7.94
CA PHE A 202 3.43 -13.29 8.17
C PHE A 202 3.43 -12.96 9.66
N ILE A 203 3.83 -11.75 9.99
CA ILE A 203 3.89 -11.28 11.37
C ILE A 203 3.28 -9.88 11.46
N ILE A 204 2.66 -9.61 12.60
CA ILE A 204 2.00 -8.33 12.87
C ILE A 204 2.27 -7.88 14.30
N GLN A 205 2.55 -6.59 14.48
CA GLN A 205 2.61 -6.00 15.83
C GLN A 205 1.20 -5.75 16.37
N VAL A 206 0.95 -6.18 17.60
CA VAL A 206 -0.31 -6.03 18.32
C VAL A 206 -0.09 -5.36 19.67
N ARG A 207 -0.87 -4.31 19.94
CA ARG A 207 -1.04 -3.68 21.25
C ARG A 207 -2.42 -3.99 21.78
N HIS A 208 -2.50 -4.70 22.90
CA HIS A 208 -3.77 -5.11 23.50
C HIS A 208 -3.62 -5.36 25.01
N LYS A 209 -4.61 -4.94 25.81
CA LYS A 209 -4.65 -5.07 27.28
C LYS A 209 -3.33 -4.65 27.96
N GLY A 210 -2.78 -3.50 27.56
CA GLY A 210 -1.52 -2.97 28.12
C GLY A 210 -0.26 -3.72 27.68
N LYS A 211 -0.37 -4.80 26.89
CA LYS A 211 0.77 -5.53 26.34
C LYS A 211 1.05 -5.10 24.90
N ASN A 212 2.32 -5.17 24.50
CA ASN A 212 2.75 -4.99 23.11
C ASN A 212 3.60 -6.20 22.69
N TYR A 213 3.14 -6.96 21.71
CA TYR A 213 3.69 -8.24 21.29
C TYR A 213 3.54 -8.41 19.77
N MET A 214 4.12 -9.47 19.23
CA MET A 214 3.96 -9.85 17.83
C MET A 214 3.04 -11.05 17.72
N ALA A 215 2.11 -11.05 16.76
CA ALA A 215 1.40 -12.25 16.37
C ALA A 215 2.02 -12.80 15.08
N LEU A 216 2.68 -13.95 15.20
CA LEU A 216 3.28 -14.68 14.09
C LEU A 216 2.27 -15.72 13.59
N TYR A 217 1.96 -15.67 12.30
CA TYR A 217 1.30 -16.74 11.58
C TYR A 217 2.35 -17.53 10.79
N ASP A 218 2.46 -18.83 11.06
CA ASP A 218 3.35 -19.76 10.36
C ASP A 218 2.54 -21.01 9.97
N GLU A 219 2.20 -21.12 8.68
CA GLU A 219 1.56 -22.29 8.07
C GLU A 219 0.30 -22.79 8.80
N GLY A 220 -0.53 -21.85 9.28
CA GLY A 220 -1.79 -22.17 9.99
C GLY A 220 -1.68 -22.07 11.50
N LYS A 221 -0.47 -22.06 12.07
CA LYS A 221 -0.25 -21.84 13.50
C LYS A 221 -0.11 -20.35 13.81
N ILE A 222 -0.81 -19.89 14.85
CA ILE A 222 -0.66 -18.54 15.39
C ILE A 222 0.12 -18.62 16.69
N SER A 223 1.19 -17.84 16.82
CA SER A 223 2.00 -17.73 18.04
C SER A 223 2.11 -16.27 18.46
N LEU A 224 1.85 -15.98 19.73
CA LEU A 224 1.99 -14.63 20.29
C LEU A 224 3.35 -14.54 20.96
N ILE A 225 4.18 -13.59 20.53
CA ILE A 225 5.60 -13.55 20.87
C ILE A 225 5.93 -12.20 21.50
N MET A 226 6.52 -12.25 22.68
CA MET A 226 7.14 -11.11 23.33
C MET A 226 8.67 -11.19 23.14
N PRO A 227 9.27 -10.32 22.30
CA PRO A 227 10.72 -10.30 22.14
C PRO A 227 11.40 -9.94 23.48
N ALA A 228 12.53 -10.58 23.75
CA ALA A 228 13.43 -10.25 24.84
C ALA A 228 14.15 -8.95 24.47
N LEU A 229 14.55 -8.16 25.48
CA LEU A 229 14.88 -6.72 25.39
C LEU A 229 13.60 -5.85 25.27
N TYR A 230 13.26 -5.16 26.37
CA TYR A 230 11.90 -4.67 26.60
C TYR A 230 11.64 -3.23 26.13
N LYS A 231 10.88 -3.12 25.04
CA LYS A 231 9.66 -2.31 24.81
C LYS A 231 9.49 -2.19 23.29
N PRO A 232 8.62 -2.96 22.64
CA PRO A 232 8.28 -2.66 21.27
C PRO A 232 7.45 -1.37 21.27
N GLY A 233 8.03 -0.25 20.90
CA GLY A 233 7.31 0.92 20.40
C GLY A 233 7.26 0.81 18.88
N SER A 234 6.08 0.64 18.28
CA SER A 234 5.91 0.69 16.81
C SER A 234 6.90 -0.21 16.04
N ALA A 235 7.09 -1.46 16.50
CA ALA A 235 8.12 -2.37 16.02
C ALA A 235 8.03 -2.54 14.50
N TYR A 236 9.01 -1.98 13.80
CA TYR A 236 9.24 -2.25 12.39
C TYR A 236 9.85 -3.64 12.26
N LEU A 237 9.43 -4.35 11.23
CA LEU A 237 9.68 -5.78 11.06
C LEU A 237 10.19 -6.03 9.64
N SER A 238 11.21 -6.88 9.52
CA SER A 238 11.64 -7.40 8.22
C SER A 238 12.01 -8.87 8.34
N TRP A 239 11.53 -9.66 7.37
CA TRP A 239 11.82 -11.08 7.29
C TRP A 239 13.17 -11.31 6.63
N HIS A 240 14.03 -12.11 7.25
CA HIS A 240 15.15 -12.70 6.52
C HIS A 240 14.58 -13.61 5.43
N PRO A 241 15.12 -13.58 4.19
CA PRO A 241 14.57 -14.35 3.09
C PRO A 241 14.56 -15.86 3.35
N GLY A 242 15.41 -16.38 4.24
CA GLY A 242 15.39 -17.78 4.67
C GLY A 242 14.10 -18.20 5.39
N GLY A 243 13.39 -17.24 6.01
CA GLY A 243 12.08 -17.48 6.62
C GLY A 243 12.09 -17.94 8.08
N ASP A 244 13.26 -18.06 8.70
CA ASP A 244 13.41 -18.43 10.11
C ASP A 244 13.81 -17.26 11.02
N LEU A 245 14.28 -16.15 10.43
CA LEU A 245 14.72 -14.96 11.17
C LEU A 245 13.85 -13.74 10.85
N ILE A 246 13.62 -12.91 11.85
CA ILE A 246 12.89 -11.64 11.74
C ILE A 246 13.71 -10.56 12.43
N ALA A 247 14.10 -9.52 11.70
CA ALA A 247 14.66 -8.31 12.30
C ALA A 247 13.53 -7.42 12.84
N ILE A 248 13.73 -6.89 14.03
CA ILE A 248 12.70 -6.19 14.82
C ILE A 248 13.33 -4.94 15.43
N SER A 249 12.66 -3.80 15.31
CA SER A 249 12.97 -2.63 16.13
C SER A 249 12.46 -2.83 17.56
N VAL A 250 13.35 -2.76 18.55
CA VAL A 250 13.10 -2.98 19.98
C VAL A 250 13.53 -1.76 20.80
N ASN A 251 13.19 -1.73 22.09
CA ASN A 251 13.47 -0.62 23.01
C ASN A 251 13.04 0.77 22.50
N MET A 252 12.00 0.79 21.67
CA MET A 252 11.55 2.00 21.01
C MET A 252 10.69 2.82 21.97
N ALA A 253 11.09 4.07 22.19
CA ALA A 253 10.26 5.08 22.84
C ALA A 253 10.00 6.21 21.85
N TYR A 254 8.75 6.66 21.78
CA TYR A 254 8.35 7.81 21.00
C TYR A 254 7.69 8.85 21.89
N ARG A 255 7.82 10.12 21.53
CA ARG A 255 7.09 11.21 22.19
C ARG A 255 6.23 11.94 21.17
N ILE A 256 5.02 12.29 21.60
CA ILE A 256 4.09 13.11 20.83
C ILE A 256 4.33 14.56 21.20
N PHE A 257 4.69 15.39 20.23
CA PHE A 257 4.86 16.81 20.41
C PHE A 257 3.65 17.54 19.79
N ASN A 258 2.92 18.28 20.61
CA ASN A 258 1.80 19.11 20.16
C ASN A 258 2.31 20.49 19.78
N ARG A 259 2.31 20.84 18.48
CA ARG A 259 2.52 22.23 18.03
C ARG A 259 1.18 22.97 18.01
N PHE A 260 0.69 23.40 19.17
CA PHE A 260 -0.54 24.22 19.27
C PHE A 260 -0.36 25.68 18.84
N PHE A 261 0.88 26.15 18.70
CA PHE A 261 1.17 27.55 18.36
C PHE A 261 2.10 27.61 17.14
N GLY A 262 1.55 28.01 15.98
CA GLY A 262 2.34 28.54 14.85
C GLY A 262 2.69 27.61 13.68
N GLY A 263 2.21 26.36 13.62
CA GLY A 263 2.49 25.43 12.51
C GLY A 263 1.29 25.16 11.59
N VAL A 264 1.59 24.77 10.34
CA VAL A 264 0.61 24.28 9.33
C VAL A 264 -0.25 23.14 9.95
N PRO A 265 -1.57 23.07 9.70
CA PRO A 265 -2.46 22.06 10.29
C PRO A 265 -1.96 20.61 10.14
N GLU A 266 -1.13 20.32 9.15
CA GLU A 266 -0.62 18.98 8.87
C GLU A 266 0.42 18.45 9.88
N GLU A 267 1.04 19.31 10.71
CA GLU A 267 2.08 18.94 11.70
C GLU A 267 1.60 19.06 13.16
N MET A 268 0.30 18.88 13.44
CA MET A 268 -0.25 19.01 14.79
C MET A 268 0.32 18.00 15.80
N LEU A 269 0.77 16.83 15.33
CA LEU A 269 1.37 15.76 16.13
C LEU A 269 2.68 15.31 15.48
N GLU A 270 3.80 15.47 16.18
CA GLU A 270 5.07 14.92 15.75
C GLU A 270 5.43 13.72 16.62
N TYR A 271 5.88 12.64 15.97
CA TYR A 271 6.38 11.44 16.64
C TYR A 271 7.89 11.37 16.37
N GLY A 272 8.70 11.40 17.41
CA GLY A 272 10.15 11.20 17.30
C GLY A 272 10.55 9.99 18.12
N ASP A 273 11.31 9.07 17.52
CA ASP A 273 11.94 7.99 18.27
C ASP A 273 13.11 8.57 19.08
N ILE A 274 13.03 8.44 20.40
CA ILE A 274 14.03 8.97 21.35
C ILE A 274 14.95 7.86 21.88
N SER A 275 14.60 6.60 21.62
CA SER A 275 15.40 5.40 21.82
C SER A 275 14.97 4.36 20.79
N GLY A 276 15.86 3.43 20.45
CA GLY A 276 15.59 2.38 19.49
C GLY A 276 16.83 1.54 19.25
N ASP A 277 16.65 0.22 19.30
CA ASP A 277 17.66 -0.79 19.03
C ASP A 277 17.09 -1.76 17.97
N ILE A 278 17.95 -2.58 17.36
CA ILE A 278 17.52 -3.66 16.46
C ILE A 278 17.94 -5.01 17.02
N ALA A 279 17.02 -5.97 16.96
CA ALA A 279 17.28 -7.35 17.31
C ALA A 279 16.79 -8.30 16.22
N VAL A 280 17.38 -9.49 16.16
CA VAL A 280 16.98 -10.57 15.24
C VAL A 280 16.41 -11.71 16.04
N TYR A 281 15.15 -12.03 15.78
CA TYR A 281 14.42 -13.14 16.38
C TYR A 281 14.45 -14.37 15.47
N ASN A 282 14.91 -15.50 16.01
CA ASN A 282 14.85 -16.81 15.39
C ASN A 282 13.59 -17.56 15.84
N ILE A 283 12.68 -17.81 14.89
CA ILE A 283 11.37 -18.43 15.17
C ILE A 283 11.47 -19.92 15.53
N LYS A 284 12.56 -20.60 15.14
CA LYS A 284 12.76 -22.04 15.38
C LYS A 284 13.30 -22.31 16.77
N THR A 285 14.25 -21.49 17.22
CA THR A 285 14.92 -21.66 18.51
C THR A 285 14.29 -20.84 19.64
N ASN A 286 13.39 -19.90 19.28
CA ASN A 286 12.81 -18.91 20.18
C ASN A 286 13.90 -18.05 20.86
N ILE A 287 14.91 -17.66 20.09
CA ILE A 287 16.08 -16.88 20.54
C ILE A 287 16.07 -15.52 19.86
N VAL A 288 16.39 -14.47 20.62
CA VAL A 288 16.67 -13.12 20.13
C VAL A 288 18.17 -12.86 20.27
N THR A 289 18.80 -12.42 19.19
CA THR A 289 20.20 -12.00 19.15
C THR A 289 20.30 -10.55 18.67
N THR A 290 21.41 -9.88 18.99
CA THR A 290 21.73 -8.52 18.55
C THR A 290 23.26 -8.35 18.57
N THR A 291 23.74 -7.13 18.33
CA THR A 291 25.12 -6.72 18.57
C THR A 291 25.14 -5.24 18.94
N ARG A 292 26.19 -4.82 19.67
CA ARG A 292 26.43 -3.40 20.00
C ARG A 292 26.33 -2.48 18.79
N ASP A 293 26.69 -2.95 17.61
CA ASP A 293 26.71 -2.17 16.37
C ASP A 293 25.32 -1.81 15.80
N ILE A 294 24.26 -2.46 16.29
CA ILE A 294 22.85 -2.18 15.96
C ILE A 294 21.98 -1.91 17.19
N SER A 295 22.62 -1.72 18.35
CA SER A 295 22.02 -1.41 19.64
C SER A 295 22.91 -0.42 20.40
N ARG A 296 23.25 0.71 19.75
CA ARG A 296 24.27 1.61 20.25
C ARG A 296 23.69 2.55 21.31
N PRO A 297 24.32 2.69 22.49
CA PRO A 297 23.78 3.54 23.56
C PRO A 297 23.72 5.03 23.20
N ASP A 298 24.57 5.47 22.26
CA ASP A 298 24.68 6.85 21.80
C ASP A 298 23.87 7.14 20.52
N ARG A 299 23.10 6.17 20.03
CA ARG A 299 22.33 6.27 18.79
C ARG A 299 20.93 5.68 18.94
N VAL A 300 20.13 5.85 17.89
CA VAL A 300 18.79 5.31 17.75
C VAL A 300 18.74 4.52 16.45
N GLU A 301 18.69 3.20 16.54
CA GLU A 301 18.60 2.28 15.40
C GLU A 301 17.16 1.79 15.18
N THR A 302 16.66 1.86 13.95
CA THR A 302 15.29 1.41 13.65
C THR A 302 15.08 1.08 12.16
N GLN A 303 13.83 0.70 11.82
CA GLN A 303 13.35 0.40 10.47
C GLN A 303 14.26 -0.59 9.70
N PRO A 304 14.50 -1.80 10.25
CA PRO A 304 15.31 -2.81 9.59
C PRO A 304 14.68 -3.28 8.27
N GLU A 305 15.52 -3.62 7.30
CA GLU A 305 15.15 -4.25 6.03
C GLU A 305 16.21 -5.25 5.58
N TRP A 306 15.87 -6.53 5.49
CA TRP A 306 16.76 -7.54 4.94
C TRP A 306 16.92 -7.42 3.42
N SER A 307 18.14 -7.66 2.94
CA SER A 307 18.37 -7.90 1.52
C SER A 307 17.68 -9.18 1.05
N PRO A 308 17.23 -9.26 -0.23
CA PRO A 308 16.60 -10.46 -0.77
C PRO A 308 17.50 -11.71 -0.76
N ASP A 309 18.82 -11.51 -0.73
CA ASP A 309 19.82 -12.58 -0.62
C ASP A 309 20.20 -12.94 0.84
N GLY A 310 19.70 -12.18 1.82
CA GLY A 310 19.87 -12.43 3.26
C GLY A 310 21.21 -12.00 3.83
N LYS A 311 22.13 -11.50 3.00
CA LYS A 311 23.50 -11.19 3.43
C LYS A 311 23.62 -9.88 4.21
N TYR A 312 22.72 -8.94 3.96
CA TYR A 312 22.78 -7.61 4.56
C TYR A 312 21.46 -7.26 5.24
N LEU A 313 21.56 -6.64 6.41
CA LEU A 313 20.47 -5.94 7.07
C LEU A 313 20.68 -4.44 6.87
N TYR A 314 19.81 -3.80 6.09
CA TYR A 314 19.72 -2.35 6.00
C TYR A 314 18.96 -1.81 7.20
N PHE A 315 19.32 -0.64 7.67
CA PHE A 315 18.63 0.02 8.78
C PHE A 315 18.90 1.53 8.75
N ILE A 316 18.14 2.28 9.52
CA ILE A 316 18.40 3.70 9.72
C ILE A 316 18.94 3.93 11.12
N SER A 317 19.86 4.88 11.26
CA SER A 317 20.46 5.20 12.56
C SER A 317 20.70 6.70 12.69
N ALA A 318 20.42 7.27 13.87
CA ALA A 318 20.69 8.69 14.16
C ALA A 318 21.42 8.84 15.49
N PRO A 319 22.22 9.90 15.69
CA PRO A 319 22.70 10.26 17.02
C PRO A 319 21.53 10.44 17.99
N ARG A 320 21.72 9.97 19.21
CA ARG A 320 20.76 10.22 20.27
C ARG A 320 20.82 11.69 20.69
N VAL A 321 19.66 12.33 20.77
CA VAL A 321 19.54 13.75 21.15
C VAL A 321 18.60 13.92 22.34
N SER A 322 18.71 15.08 22.99
CA SER A 322 17.78 15.49 24.03
C SER A 322 16.36 15.67 23.48
N ILE A 323 15.36 15.66 24.36
CA ILE A 323 13.96 15.86 23.96
C ILE A 323 13.76 17.25 23.33
N GLU A 324 14.54 18.23 23.77
CA GLU A 324 14.52 19.62 23.29
C GLU A 324 15.09 19.75 21.87
N GLU A 325 15.89 18.78 21.44
CA GLU A 325 16.58 18.77 20.15
C GLU A 325 16.02 17.74 19.16
N TYR A 326 14.88 17.14 19.49
CA TYR A 326 14.28 16.08 18.68
C TYR A 326 14.01 16.51 17.22
N GLU A 327 13.78 17.80 16.98
CA GLU A 327 13.57 18.36 15.64
C GLU A 327 14.84 18.28 14.76
N LYS A 328 16.01 18.04 15.36
CA LYS A 328 17.28 17.90 14.66
C LYS A 328 17.55 16.47 14.20
N ILE A 329 16.74 15.49 14.62
CA ILE A 329 16.95 14.07 14.31
C ILE A 329 16.76 13.84 12.82
N LYS A 330 17.85 13.46 12.16
CA LYS A 330 17.89 12.95 10.79
C LYS A 330 18.68 11.65 10.80
N TYR A 331 18.13 10.63 10.15
CA TYR A 331 18.72 9.30 10.18
C TYR A 331 19.62 9.04 8.98
N ASP A 332 20.81 8.53 9.25
CA ASP A 332 21.70 7.94 8.26
C ASP A 332 21.09 6.64 7.73
N LEU A 333 21.40 6.28 6.48
CA LEU A 333 21.15 4.94 5.96
C LEU A 333 22.39 4.08 6.16
N MET A 334 22.22 2.96 6.85
CA MET A 334 23.28 2.02 7.19
C MET A 334 22.95 0.62 6.63
N ARG A 335 23.97 -0.25 6.53
CA ARG A 335 23.79 -1.70 6.46
C ARG A 335 24.82 -2.44 7.29
N ILE A 336 24.53 -3.68 7.66
CA ILE A 336 25.48 -4.58 8.32
C ILE A 336 25.37 -5.98 7.71
N GLY A 337 26.51 -6.66 7.54
CA GLY A 337 26.53 -8.05 7.07
C GLY A 337 26.06 -9.02 8.16
N TYR A 338 25.45 -10.13 7.77
CA TYR A 338 25.05 -11.20 8.69
C TYR A 338 25.23 -12.59 8.07
N ASP A 339 25.92 -13.47 8.79
CA ASP A 339 26.07 -14.89 8.43
C ASP A 339 25.09 -15.73 9.28
N GLU A 340 23.96 -16.09 8.69
CA GLU A 340 22.90 -16.88 9.34
C GLU A 340 23.41 -18.22 9.89
N LYS A 341 24.36 -18.88 9.20
CA LYS A 341 24.86 -20.21 9.61
C LYS A 341 25.75 -20.12 10.83
N LYS A 342 26.53 -19.05 10.93
CA LYS A 342 27.44 -18.80 12.06
C LYS A 342 26.81 -17.97 13.17
N ASN A 343 25.63 -17.40 12.93
CA ASN A 343 25.01 -16.41 13.81
C ASN A 343 25.99 -15.26 14.11
N ALA A 344 26.61 -14.71 13.07
CA ALA A 344 27.71 -13.76 13.20
C ALA A 344 27.47 -12.48 12.42
N TRP A 345 27.79 -11.35 13.05
CA TRP A 345 27.66 -10.01 12.49
C TRP A 345 28.94 -9.55 11.78
N GLY A 346 28.77 -8.82 10.68
CA GLY A 346 29.84 -8.07 10.01
C GLY A 346 30.08 -6.71 10.66
N LYS A 347 30.70 -5.80 9.92
CA LYS A 347 30.86 -4.39 10.33
C LYS A 347 29.76 -3.52 9.73
N PRO A 348 29.26 -2.51 10.45
CA PRO A 348 28.36 -1.51 9.87
C PRO A 348 29.02 -0.70 8.75
N GLU A 349 28.24 -0.41 7.72
CA GLU A 349 28.62 0.42 6.58
C GLU A 349 27.62 1.58 6.45
N LEU A 350 28.14 2.79 6.35
CA LEU A 350 27.36 4.00 6.06
C LEU A 350 27.12 4.10 4.56
N LEU A 351 25.85 4.16 4.14
CA LEU A 351 25.46 4.28 2.73
C LEU A 351 25.04 5.71 2.37
N ILE A 352 24.31 6.37 3.26
CA ILE A 352 23.92 7.78 3.10
C ILE A 352 24.09 8.49 4.44
N SER A 353 24.95 9.53 4.46
CA SER A 353 25.03 10.44 5.59
C SER A 353 23.90 11.46 5.56
N ALA A 354 23.08 11.49 6.60
CA ALA A 354 22.04 12.50 6.75
C ALA A 354 22.61 13.92 6.92
N LYS A 355 23.81 14.01 7.50
CA LYS A 355 24.53 15.27 7.65
C LYS A 355 24.94 15.84 6.29
N GLU A 356 25.52 15.01 5.42
CA GLU A 356 25.98 15.44 4.09
C GLU A 356 24.81 15.69 3.15
N ALA A 357 23.78 14.83 3.19
CA ALA A 357 22.59 14.99 2.34
C ALA A 357 21.66 16.12 2.81
N GLY A 358 21.80 16.60 4.04
CA GLY A 358 20.93 17.60 4.65
C GLY A 358 19.52 17.09 4.99
N LEU A 359 19.20 15.83 4.71
CA LEU A 359 17.91 15.16 4.93
C LEU A 359 18.12 13.80 5.59
N GLY A 360 17.14 13.35 6.37
CA GLY A 360 17.14 12.02 6.99
C GLY A 360 16.44 10.97 6.14
N VAL A 361 16.94 9.73 6.17
CA VAL A 361 16.37 8.58 5.45
C VAL A 361 15.32 7.87 6.31
N THR A 362 14.23 7.41 5.69
CA THR A 362 13.22 6.54 6.31
C THR A 362 12.77 5.46 5.33
N PHE A 363 12.25 4.35 5.87
CA PHE A 363 11.64 3.23 5.16
C PHE A 363 12.53 2.64 4.05
N PRO A 364 13.77 2.19 4.33
CA PRO A 364 14.53 1.46 3.34
C PRO A 364 13.77 0.19 2.92
N LYS A 365 13.57 -0.01 1.62
CA LYS A 365 12.92 -1.20 1.03
C LYS A 365 13.64 -1.66 -0.21
N VAL A 366 14.27 -2.83 -0.13
CA VAL A 366 15.02 -3.42 -1.24
C VAL A 366 14.03 -4.08 -2.23
N SER A 367 14.25 -3.89 -3.52
CA SER A 367 13.48 -4.58 -4.56
C SER A 367 13.72 -6.09 -4.48
N PRO A 368 12.72 -6.95 -4.74
CA PRO A 368 12.90 -8.40 -4.67
C PRO A 368 14.03 -8.98 -5.55
N ASP A 369 14.45 -8.28 -6.61
CA ASP A 369 15.57 -8.67 -7.47
C ASP A 369 16.94 -8.16 -6.95
N GLY A 370 16.96 -7.41 -5.84
CA GLY A 370 18.17 -6.90 -5.20
C GLY A 370 18.88 -5.78 -5.96
N LYS A 371 18.27 -5.21 -7.01
CA LYS A 371 18.88 -4.17 -7.83
C LYS A 371 18.72 -2.77 -7.25
N TYR A 372 17.57 -2.50 -6.64
CA TYR A 372 17.21 -1.16 -6.21
C TYR A 372 16.86 -1.10 -4.73
N LEU A 373 17.19 0.01 -4.08
CA LEU A 373 16.71 0.35 -2.75
C LEU A 373 15.83 1.60 -2.86
N LEU A 374 14.53 1.46 -2.57
CA LEU A 374 13.57 2.57 -2.49
C LEU A 374 13.48 3.02 -1.03
N PHE A 375 13.58 4.32 -0.80
CA PHE A 375 13.51 4.93 0.52
C PHE A 375 12.89 6.32 0.45
N CYS A 376 12.55 6.87 1.60
CA CYS A 376 12.03 8.21 1.76
C CYS A 376 13.14 9.12 2.31
N MET A 377 13.18 10.38 1.90
CA MET A 377 13.99 11.41 2.56
C MET A 377 13.12 12.55 3.08
N THR A 378 13.41 13.00 4.29
CA THR A 378 12.63 14.02 5.01
C THR A 378 13.53 14.96 5.81
N ASP A 379 13.00 16.11 6.21
CA ASP A 379 13.73 17.13 6.95
C ASP A 379 14.04 16.72 8.40
N ARG A 380 13.24 15.83 9.00
CA ARG A 380 13.44 15.28 10.35
C ARG A 380 12.49 14.12 10.66
N SER A 381 12.75 13.42 11.77
CA SER A 381 11.93 12.32 12.32
C SER A 381 11.86 11.05 11.45
N SER A 382 11.55 9.93 12.09
CA SER A 382 11.33 8.62 11.47
C SER A 382 9.89 8.40 10.97
N PHE A 383 8.92 9.23 11.40
CA PHE A 383 7.50 9.13 11.05
C PHE A 383 7.13 10.03 9.87
N SER A 384 7.73 9.76 8.71
CA SER A 384 7.67 10.67 7.55
C SER A 384 6.26 10.93 6.99
N ILE A 385 5.27 10.06 7.24
CA ILE A 385 3.87 10.28 6.80
C ILE A 385 3.20 11.52 7.44
N LEU A 386 3.64 11.93 8.63
CA LEU A 386 3.05 13.06 9.36
C LEU A 386 3.63 14.41 8.93
N ARG A 387 4.70 14.38 8.13
CA ARG A 387 5.37 15.58 7.61
C ARG A 387 4.48 16.29 6.59
N GLY A 388 4.72 17.59 6.41
CA GLY A 388 4.15 18.32 5.27
C GLY A 388 4.71 17.85 3.92
N LYS A 389 5.99 17.46 3.91
CA LYS A 389 6.74 17.04 2.71
C LYS A 389 7.73 15.92 3.04
N THR A 390 7.72 14.88 2.21
CA THR A 390 8.67 13.77 2.17
C THR A 390 8.70 13.29 0.73
N ASP A 391 9.89 12.95 0.23
CA ASP A 391 10.09 12.50 -1.14
C ASP A 391 10.64 11.08 -1.18
N LEU A 392 10.23 10.29 -2.18
CA LEU A 392 10.80 9.00 -2.54
C LEU A 392 12.10 9.17 -3.33
N TYR A 393 13.09 8.37 -2.97
CA TYR A 393 14.40 8.27 -3.61
C TYR A 393 14.70 6.81 -3.96
N LEU A 394 15.44 6.61 -5.03
CA LEU A 394 15.86 5.30 -5.51
C LEU A 394 17.37 5.24 -5.61
N MET A 395 17.97 4.23 -4.98
CA MET A 395 19.39 3.89 -5.11
C MET A 395 19.55 2.67 -5.99
N ASP A 396 20.47 2.73 -6.95
CA ASP A 396 21.02 1.54 -7.60
C ASP A 396 22.03 0.90 -6.64
N ILE A 397 21.76 -0.32 -6.20
CA ILE A 397 22.55 -0.98 -5.15
C ILE A 397 23.96 -1.31 -5.62
N SER A 398 24.15 -1.57 -6.92
CA SER A 398 25.45 -1.96 -7.46
C SER A 398 26.45 -0.80 -7.50
N SER A 399 25.96 0.39 -7.82
CA SER A 399 26.76 1.62 -7.92
C SER A 399 26.74 2.45 -6.64
N GLY A 400 25.73 2.27 -5.78
CA GLY A 400 25.47 3.13 -4.62
C GLY A 400 24.91 4.52 -4.97
N VAL A 401 24.72 4.82 -6.26
CA VAL A 401 24.19 6.10 -6.72
C VAL A 401 22.68 6.15 -6.45
N TYR A 402 22.23 7.26 -5.85
CA TYR A 402 20.81 7.48 -5.56
C TYR A 402 20.29 8.80 -6.13
N ARG A 403 19.00 8.86 -6.43
CA ARG A 403 18.32 10.05 -6.96
C ARG A 403 16.91 10.18 -6.41
N LYS A 404 16.42 11.43 -6.35
CA LYS A 404 15.00 11.73 -6.12
C LYS A 404 14.19 11.22 -7.30
N LEU A 405 13.02 10.63 -7.03
CA LEU A 405 12.11 10.22 -8.10
C LEU A 405 11.27 11.40 -8.61
N GLU A 406 11.06 11.47 -9.92
CA GLU A 406 10.25 12.52 -10.58
C GLU A 406 8.74 12.42 -10.27
N ILE A 407 8.30 11.31 -9.68
CA ILE A 407 6.88 11.03 -9.39
C ILE A 407 6.37 11.62 -8.08
N ASN A 408 7.28 12.25 -7.32
CA ASN A 408 6.97 12.87 -6.05
C ASN A 408 5.99 14.03 -6.24
N SER A 409 5.14 14.24 -5.24
CA SER A 409 4.20 15.37 -5.18
C SER A 409 4.74 16.49 -4.31
N GLU A 410 4.15 17.68 -4.33
CA GLU A 410 4.47 18.76 -3.36
C GLU A 410 4.09 18.43 -1.90
N ARG A 411 3.51 17.26 -1.65
CA ARG A 411 3.13 16.75 -0.33
C ARG A 411 3.91 15.49 0.00
N THR A 412 3.73 15.00 1.21
CA THR A 412 4.36 13.77 1.69
C THR A 412 4.00 12.55 0.85
N ASP A 413 5.03 11.89 0.34
CA ASP A 413 5.06 10.53 -0.16
C ASP A 413 5.84 9.65 0.84
N SER A 414 5.24 8.56 1.32
CA SER A 414 5.81 7.70 2.38
C SER A 414 5.27 6.27 2.25
N TYR A 415 5.53 5.41 3.26
CA TYR A 415 5.21 3.98 3.35
C TYR A 415 5.04 3.29 1.99
N HIS A 416 6.07 2.60 1.54
CA HIS A 416 6.06 1.89 0.26
C HIS A 416 6.32 0.40 0.39
N SER A 417 5.91 -0.35 -0.62
CA SER A 417 6.16 -1.79 -0.74
C SER A 417 6.26 -2.20 -2.19
N TRP A 418 7.24 -3.05 -2.48
CA TRP A 418 7.45 -3.64 -3.79
C TRP A 418 6.49 -4.79 -4.06
N SER A 419 6.06 -4.89 -5.32
CA SER A 419 5.52 -6.11 -5.92
C SER A 419 6.63 -7.15 -6.04
N SER A 420 6.27 -8.43 -5.98
CA SER A 420 7.18 -9.59 -6.02
C SER A 420 8.11 -9.65 -7.25
N ASN A 421 7.78 -8.93 -8.32
CA ASN A 421 8.55 -8.86 -9.57
C ASN A 421 9.44 -7.63 -9.72
N SER A 422 9.52 -6.76 -8.70
CA SER A 422 10.40 -5.57 -8.71
C SER A 422 10.09 -4.52 -9.80
N ARG A 423 8.93 -4.62 -10.47
CA ARG A 423 8.52 -3.66 -11.52
C ARG A 423 7.35 -2.78 -11.12
N TRP A 424 6.69 -3.10 -10.01
CA TRP A 424 5.63 -2.29 -9.43
C TRP A 424 5.93 -2.01 -7.97
N PHE A 425 5.57 -0.82 -7.52
CA PHE A 425 5.53 -0.50 -6.10
C PHE A 425 4.27 0.28 -5.76
N ALA A 426 3.78 0.04 -4.54
CA ALA A 426 2.74 0.84 -3.91
C ALA A 426 3.41 1.81 -2.95
N PHE A 427 2.84 3.00 -2.80
CA PHE A 427 3.24 3.96 -1.78
C PHE A 427 2.03 4.75 -1.30
N VAL A 428 2.11 5.37 -0.12
CA VAL A 428 1.06 6.26 0.37
C VAL A 428 1.47 7.71 0.20
N THR A 429 0.47 8.56 -0.05
CA THR A 429 0.71 9.95 -0.38
C THR A 429 -0.44 10.83 0.02
N LYS A 430 -0.14 12.07 0.40
CA LYS A 430 -1.12 13.13 0.69
C LYS A 430 -1.30 14.10 -0.50
N ARG A 431 -0.89 13.71 -1.71
CA ARG A 431 -0.86 14.57 -2.89
C ARG A 431 -2.19 15.20 -3.31
N ASP A 432 -3.33 14.62 -2.94
CA ASP A 432 -4.64 15.08 -3.40
C ASP A 432 -5.18 16.24 -2.57
N ASP A 433 -5.31 16.02 -1.26
CA ASP A 433 -5.98 16.93 -0.32
C ASP A 433 -5.04 17.43 0.80
N GLY A 434 -3.79 16.95 0.85
CA GLY A 434 -2.82 17.32 1.88
C GLY A 434 -3.07 16.70 3.26
N VAL A 435 -4.21 16.05 3.48
CA VAL A 435 -4.67 15.62 4.81
C VAL A 435 -4.67 14.09 4.91
N PHE A 436 -5.37 13.43 3.99
CA PHE A 436 -5.63 12.00 4.03
C PHE A 436 -4.65 11.24 3.14
N ALA A 437 -3.92 10.31 3.75
CA ALA A 437 -2.99 9.46 2.99
C ALA A 437 -3.76 8.45 2.14
N LYS A 438 -3.52 8.43 0.83
CA LYS A 438 -4.10 7.48 -0.13
C LYS A 438 -3.01 6.64 -0.75
N THR A 439 -3.34 5.43 -1.19
CA THR A 439 -2.38 4.51 -1.82
C THR A 439 -2.34 4.74 -3.32
N TYR A 440 -1.13 4.90 -3.85
CA TYR A 440 -0.82 5.04 -5.26
C TYR A 440 0.13 3.93 -5.71
N PHE A 441 0.14 3.65 -7.01
CA PHE A 441 1.02 2.68 -7.64
C PHE A 441 1.84 3.34 -8.74
N SER A 442 3.08 2.89 -8.91
CA SER A 442 3.94 3.29 -10.03
C SER A 442 4.70 2.09 -10.57
N TYR A 443 4.96 2.12 -11.88
CA TYR A 443 5.78 1.15 -12.57
C TYR A 443 7.24 1.63 -12.55
N LEU A 444 8.18 0.73 -12.31
CA LEU A 444 9.61 0.96 -12.46
C LEU A 444 10.10 0.16 -13.67
N ASP A 445 10.69 0.84 -14.65
CA ASP A 445 11.35 0.15 -15.77
C ASP A 445 12.71 -0.46 -15.36
N ASP A 446 13.35 -1.16 -16.30
CA ASP A 446 14.62 -1.85 -16.04
C ASP A 446 15.76 -0.86 -15.76
N GLU A 447 15.66 0.36 -16.25
CA GLU A 447 16.59 1.48 -16.04
C GLU A 447 16.30 2.28 -14.75
N GLY A 448 15.28 1.87 -13.99
CA GLY A 448 14.92 2.46 -12.71
C GLY A 448 14.10 3.75 -12.82
N ASN A 449 13.52 4.06 -13.98
CA ASN A 449 12.63 5.20 -14.14
C ASN A 449 11.21 4.83 -13.68
N ALA A 450 10.65 5.69 -12.84
CA ALA A 450 9.30 5.52 -12.32
C ALA A 450 8.27 6.21 -13.25
N SER A 451 7.20 5.51 -13.59
CA SER A 451 6.10 6.06 -14.38
C SER A 451 5.18 6.96 -13.54
N LYS A 452 4.45 7.87 -14.18
CA LYS A 452 3.39 8.66 -13.50
C LYS A 452 2.48 7.74 -12.67
N PRO A 453 2.33 7.99 -11.37
CA PRO A 453 1.60 7.10 -10.48
C PRO A 453 0.09 7.27 -10.62
N PHE A 454 -0.67 6.22 -10.28
CA PHE A 454 -2.13 6.26 -10.25
C PHE A 454 -2.67 5.73 -8.92
N ILE A 455 -3.81 6.27 -8.48
CA ILE A 455 -4.45 5.94 -7.20
C ILE A 455 -5.07 4.54 -7.20
N LEU A 456 -5.18 3.91 -6.03
CA LEU A 456 -5.87 2.65 -5.81
C LEU A 456 -7.27 2.63 -6.45
N PRO A 457 -7.54 1.82 -7.50
CA PRO A 457 -8.79 1.90 -8.25
C PRO A 457 -10.01 1.53 -7.41
N GLN A 458 -11.11 2.25 -7.63
CA GLN A 458 -12.37 2.06 -6.91
C GLN A 458 -13.53 1.69 -7.83
N LYS A 459 -14.47 0.89 -7.29
CA LYS A 459 -15.68 0.50 -8.01
C LYS A 459 -16.57 1.70 -8.30
N ASP A 460 -16.62 2.65 -7.37
CA ASP A 460 -17.34 3.89 -7.52
C ASP A 460 -16.38 5.02 -7.93
N PRO A 461 -16.57 5.66 -9.10
CA PRO A 461 -15.73 6.77 -9.55
C PRO A 461 -15.60 7.93 -8.56
N TYR A 462 -16.65 8.19 -7.77
CA TYR A 462 -16.69 9.29 -6.82
C TYR A 462 -16.17 8.92 -5.42
N PHE A 463 -15.63 7.71 -5.22
CA PHE A 463 -15.25 7.21 -3.89
C PHE A 463 -14.35 8.19 -3.13
N TYR A 464 -13.33 8.73 -3.80
CA TYR A 464 -12.34 9.60 -3.16
C TYR A 464 -12.85 11.02 -2.88
N ASP A 465 -13.99 11.44 -3.42
CA ASP A 465 -14.58 12.76 -3.14
C ASP A 465 -15.18 12.82 -1.73
N THR A 466 -15.50 11.67 -1.13
CA THR A 466 -16.12 11.57 0.20
C THR A 466 -15.31 10.74 1.20
N PHE A 467 -14.19 10.17 0.77
CA PHE A 467 -13.35 9.33 1.61
C PHE A 467 -12.52 10.18 2.58
N THR A 468 -12.78 10.02 3.88
CA THR A 468 -12.13 10.74 4.98
C THR A 468 -11.27 9.83 5.87
N GLY A 469 -10.87 8.68 5.35
CA GLY A 469 -9.91 7.78 5.99
C GLY A 469 -8.49 8.02 5.47
N SER A 470 -7.51 7.39 6.11
CA SER A 470 -6.12 7.30 5.64
C SER A 470 -5.69 5.85 5.52
N TYR A 471 -4.91 5.56 4.49
CA TYR A 471 -4.25 4.27 4.30
C TYR A 471 -2.79 4.38 4.72
N ASN A 472 -2.33 3.42 5.54
CA ASN A 472 -0.94 3.29 5.97
C ASN A 472 -0.44 1.87 5.77
N VAL A 473 0.88 1.72 5.66
CA VAL A 473 1.60 0.43 5.56
C VAL A 473 1.01 -0.45 4.45
N PRO A 474 1.04 0.00 3.17
CA PRO A 474 0.63 -0.83 2.06
C PRO A 474 1.64 -1.96 1.88
N GLU A 475 1.18 -3.22 1.87
CA GLU A 475 1.97 -4.39 1.54
C GLU A 475 1.36 -5.08 0.32
N LEU A 476 2.08 -5.07 -0.79
CA LEU A 476 1.73 -5.87 -1.96
C LEU A 476 1.99 -7.35 -1.67
N ILE A 477 1.03 -8.21 -1.99
CA ILE A 477 1.14 -9.66 -1.81
C ILE A 477 0.57 -10.38 -3.03
N SER A 478 1.21 -11.49 -3.37
CA SER A 478 0.91 -12.25 -4.59
C SER A 478 -0.32 -13.16 -4.49
N GLU A 479 -0.85 -13.39 -3.29
CA GLU A 479 -1.98 -14.28 -3.02
C GLU A 479 -2.85 -13.78 -1.85
N PRO A 480 -4.11 -14.24 -1.71
CA PRO A 480 -4.97 -13.75 -0.63
C PRO A 480 -4.59 -14.36 0.72
N VAL A 481 -4.67 -13.56 1.78
CA VAL A 481 -4.57 -13.99 3.17
C VAL A 481 -5.70 -14.98 3.48
N ARG A 482 -5.30 -16.21 3.80
CA ARG A 482 -6.21 -17.35 3.97
C ARG A 482 -6.75 -17.50 5.39
N VAL A 483 -6.05 -16.96 6.39
CA VAL A 483 -6.53 -17.04 7.78
C VAL A 483 -7.93 -16.40 7.90
N ASN A 484 -8.79 -17.03 8.69
CA ASN A 484 -10.10 -16.52 9.01
C ASN A 484 -9.95 -15.36 10.00
N SER A 485 -10.56 -14.22 9.69
CA SER A 485 -10.40 -12.98 10.45
C SER A 485 -10.93 -13.08 11.89
N PHE A 486 -12.00 -13.84 12.12
CA PHE A 486 -12.54 -14.08 13.45
C PHE A 486 -11.60 -14.97 14.28
N VAL A 487 -11.12 -16.08 13.70
CA VAL A 487 -10.16 -16.97 14.37
C VAL A 487 -8.88 -16.21 14.70
N PHE A 488 -8.35 -15.44 13.74
CA PHE A 488 -7.15 -14.65 13.95
C PHE A 488 -7.35 -13.60 15.06
N GLY A 489 -8.44 -12.83 14.99
CA GLY A 489 -8.80 -11.84 16.02
C GLY A 489 -8.97 -12.45 17.42
N LYS A 490 -9.58 -13.64 17.51
CA LYS A 490 -9.74 -14.37 18.77
C LYS A 490 -8.38 -14.77 19.34
N GLU A 491 -7.56 -15.50 18.56
CA GLU A 491 -6.27 -16.00 19.04
C GLU A 491 -5.34 -14.86 19.46
N ILE A 492 -5.29 -13.75 18.72
CA ILE A 492 -4.46 -12.60 19.13
C ILE A 492 -4.96 -11.91 20.39
N SER A 493 -6.22 -12.10 20.79
CA SER A 493 -6.76 -11.52 22.03
C SER A 493 -6.38 -12.32 23.28
N GLU A 494 -5.85 -13.54 23.12
CA GLU A 494 -5.49 -14.44 24.22
C GLU A 494 -4.10 -14.12 24.78
N VAL A 495 -3.98 -12.95 25.40
CA VAL A 495 -2.72 -12.39 25.92
C VAL A 495 -2.00 -13.24 26.97
N ASP A 496 -2.65 -14.28 27.50
CA ASP A 496 -2.04 -15.22 28.45
C ASP A 496 -1.27 -16.34 27.73
N LYS A 497 -1.48 -16.52 26.42
CA LYS A 497 -0.70 -17.41 25.55
C LYS A 497 0.61 -16.78 25.03
N ILE A 498 0.95 -15.57 25.48
CA ILE A 498 2.16 -14.89 25.02
C ILE A 498 3.39 -15.66 25.48
N ILE A 499 4.23 -16.03 24.51
CA ILE A 499 5.51 -16.71 24.71
C ILE A 499 6.59 -15.65 24.80
N ASN A 500 7.36 -15.66 25.89
CA ASN A 500 8.57 -14.85 26.00
C ASN A 500 9.71 -15.54 25.23
N THR A 501 10.38 -14.78 24.37
CA THR A 501 11.62 -15.24 23.74
C THR A 501 12.78 -15.23 24.75
N ARG A 502 13.88 -15.89 24.42
CA ARG A 502 15.10 -15.91 25.24
C ARG A 502 16.20 -15.11 24.55
N LEU A 503 17.08 -14.49 25.32
CA LEU A 503 18.29 -13.88 24.77
C LEU A 503 19.27 -14.98 24.35
N ASP A 504 20.02 -14.70 23.29
CA ASP A 504 21.18 -15.49 22.90
C ASP A 504 22.21 -15.47 24.05
N SER A 505 22.60 -16.66 24.50
CA SER A 505 23.49 -16.83 25.65
C SER A 505 24.92 -16.32 25.40
N ASN A 506 25.26 -16.03 24.15
CA ASN A 506 26.56 -15.49 23.77
C ASN A 506 26.63 -13.96 23.82
N LEU A 507 25.51 -13.28 24.09
CA LEU A 507 25.50 -11.82 24.23
C LEU A 507 26.22 -11.41 25.51
N SER A 508 27.11 -10.42 25.38
CA SER A 508 27.71 -9.74 26.53
C SER A 508 26.80 -8.63 27.03
N ASP A 509 27.00 -8.17 28.28
CA ASP A 509 26.33 -6.99 28.83
C ASP A 509 26.56 -5.72 27.99
N THR A 510 27.61 -5.70 27.14
CA THR A 510 27.93 -4.57 26.26
C THR A 510 27.24 -4.62 24.90
N ASP A 511 26.66 -5.76 24.53
CA ASP A 511 25.89 -5.93 23.30
C ASP A 511 24.45 -5.43 23.42
N VAL A 512 23.99 -5.27 24.65
CA VAL A 512 22.65 -4.77 24.98
C VAL A 512 22.79 -3.33 25.49
N SER A 513 21.95 -2.43 24.98
CA SER A 513 21.95 -1.04 25.46
C SER A 513 21.61 -1.00 26.97
N PRO A 514 22.27 -0.13 27.78
CA PRO A 514 22.04 -0.06 29.23
C PRO A 514 20.60 0.26 29.62
N GLU A 515 19.84 0.89 28.72
CA GLU A 515 18.42 1.16 28.90
C GLU A 515 17.52 -0.08 28.78
N GLY A 516 18.06 -1.19 28.25
CA GLY A 516 17.46 -2.52 28.39
C GLY A 516 17.35 -2.98 29.85
N ASN A 517 17.90 -2.21 30.81
CA ASN A 517 18.05 -2.59 32.21
C ASN A 517 17.50 -1.53 33.20
N PHE A 518 16.26 -1.04 33.06
CA PHE A 518 15.68 -0.15 34.09
C PHE A 518 14.23 -0.43 34.52
N LYS A 519 14.12 -0.71 35.83
CA LYS A 519 12.96 -0.74 36.73
C LYS A 519 12.16 0.58 36.83
N ASN A 520 12.45 1.62 36.04
CA ASN A 520 11.96 2.99 36.30
C ASN A 520 11.37 3.73 35.08
N ALA A 521 10.82 3.04 34.09
CA ALA A 521 10.03 3.73 33.07
C ALA A 521 8.59 3.91 33.54
N VAL A 522 8.33 5.06 34.17
CA VAL A 522 7.03 5.61 34.57
C VAL A 522 5.94 5.24 33.56
N ASN A 523 4.78 4.80 34.08
CA ASN A 523 3.52 4.66 33.37
C ASN A 523 3.25 5.86 32.45
N SER A 524 3.64 5.78 31.19
CA SER A 524 2.93 6.51 30.14
C SER A 524 1.65 5.73 29.91
N ASP A 525 0.63 6.04 30.71
CA ASP A 525 -0.73 5.58 30.51
C ASP A 525 -1.08 5.76 29.02
N TYR A 526 -1.15 4.62 28.31
CA TYR A 526 -1.58 4.55 26.92
C TYR A 526 -3.09 4.77 26.87
N ARG A 527 -3.54 6.00 27.15
CA ARG A 527 -4.90 6.44 26.83
C ARG A 527 -4.86 7.14 25.48
N TYR A 528 -5.16 6.37 24.43
CA TYR A 528 -5.68 6.91 23.19
C TYR A 528 -7.11 7.42 23.39
#